data_AF-A0A4Y2J5B8-F1
#
_entry.id   AF-A0A4Y2J5B8-F1
#
_cell.length_a   1.000
_cell.length_b   1.000
_cell.length_c   1.000
_cell.angle_alpha   90.00
_cell.angle_beta   90.00
_cell.angle_gamma   90.00
#
_symmetry.space_group_name_H-M   'P 1'
#
loop_
_entity.id
_entity.type
_entity.pdbx_description
1 polymer ?
#
loop_
_entity_poly.entity_id
_entity_poly.type
_entity_poly.pdbx_seq_one_letter_code
_entity_poly.pdbx_strand_id
1 'polypeptide(L)'
;MATRIENSIDVRKFVLRLFKKGKSYREIAKIVGRSHTCVQKIIGKFKSDGLIENESGRGRKCILSDFAKSKILKEIKIDAKVSVVKLAAETSRIIGRSVIAETVRNVITQAGYKSRDARKKPFINLQNQKKRLEFAKIHQL
;
A
#
# COMPACT_ATOMS: atom_id res chain seq x y z
N MET A 1 9.06 1.94 -30.85
CA MET A 1 9.25 3.22 -30.13
C MET A 1 9.95 2.92 -28.82
N ALA A 2 11.14 3.49 -28.57
CA ALA A 2 11.82 3.28 -27.29
C ALA A 2 10.97 3.88 -26.16
N THR A 3 10.76 3.12 -25.09
CA THR A 3 10.04 3.60 -23.91
C THR A 3 10.83 4.73 -23.25
N ARG A 4 10.12 5.75 -22.74
CA ARG A 4 10.76 6.84 -22.03
C ARG A 4 11.30 6.31 -20.70
N ILE A 5 12.61 6.27 -20.57
CA ILE A 5 13.31 5.84 -19.36
C ILE A 5 13.73 7.07 -18.55
N GLU A 6 13.50 7.05 -17.24
CA GLU A 6 14.00 8.07 -16.34
C GLU A 6 15.50 7.94 -16.11
N ASN A 7 16.19 9.06 -15.86
CA ASN A 7 17.60 8.98 -15.50
C ASN A 7 17.76 8.39 -14.10
N SER A 8 18.70 7.46 -13.95
CA SER A 8 19.07 6.94 -12.64
C SER A 8 19.56 8.05 -11.70
N ILE A 9 19.41 7.78 -10.40
CA ILE A 9 19.81 8.71 -9.34
C ILE A 9 21.31 9.06 -9.47
N ASP A 10 22.15 8.10 -9.86
CA ASP A 10 23.59 8.30 -10.01
C ASP A 10 23.94 9.26 -11.15
N VAL A 11 23.25 9.15 -12.29
CA VAL A 11 23.40 10.08 -13.42
C VAL A 11 23.04 11.49 -12.98
N ARG A 12 21.96 11.65 -12.21
CA ARG A 12 21.52 12.95 -11.70
C ARG A 12 22.50 13.53 -10.68
N LYS A 13 23.01 12.72 -9.75
CA LYS A 13 24.09 13.11 -8.82
C LYS A 13 25.34 13.54 -9.58
N PHE A 14 25.68 12.86 -10.66
CA PHE A 14 26.84 13.20 -11.50
C PHE A 14 26.65 14.53 -12.23
N VAL A 15 25.48 14.77 -12.83
CA VAL A 15 25.10 16.07 -13.42
C VAL A 15 25.25 17.21 -12.39
N LEU A 16 24.73 17.01 -11.18
CA LEU A 16 24.80 18.03 -10.12
C LEU A 16 26.22 18.28 -9.62
N ARG A 17 27.08 17.26 -9.55
CA ARG A 17 28.51 17.43 -9.24
C ARG A 17 29.21 18.30 -10.29
N LEU A 18 28.96 18.07 -11.58
CA LEU A 18 29.54 18.87 -12.66
C LEU A 18 29.00 20.31 -12.65
N PHE A 19 27.72 20.47 -12.35
CA PHE A 19 27.11 21.79 -12.19
C PHE A 19 27.74 22.58 -11.04
N LYS A 20 27.94 21.95 -9.87
CA LYS A 20 28.65 22.58 -8.72
C LYS A 20 30.10 22.97 -9.03
N LYS A 21 30.75 22.27 -9.98
CA LYS A 21 32.08 22.63 -10.49
C LYS A 21 32.07 23.79 -11.51
N GLY A 22 30.92 24.39 -11.78
CA GLY A 22 30.80 25.54 -12.69
C GLY A 22 30.77 25.20 -14.19
N LYS A 23 30.58 23.92 -14.55
CA LYS A 23 30.50 23.51 -15.98
C LYS A 23 29.22 24.01 -16.65
N SER A 24 29.32 24.39 -17.93
CA SER A 24 28.16 24.82 -18.71
C SER A 24 27.20 23.65 -19.00
N TYR A 25 25.91 23.92 -19.21
CA TYR A 25 24.93 22.87 -19.50
C TYR A 25 25.26 22.05 -20.74
N ARG A 26 25.85 22.67 -21.77
CA ARG A 26 26.29 22.00 -23.00
C ARG A 26 27.47 21.05 -22.76
N GLU A 27 28.44 21.46 -21.94
CA GLU A 27 29.56 20.59 -21.55
C GLU A 27 29.07 19.39 -20.74
N ILE A 28 28.19 19.63 -19.76
CA ILE A 28 27.61 18.55 -18.94
C ILE A 28 26.85 17.56 -19.82
N ALA A 29 26.04 18.05 -20.76
CA ALA A 29 25.30 17.20 -21.69
C ALA A 29 26.21 16.28 -22.51
N LYS A 30 27.34 16.80 -23.02
CA LYS A 30 28.35 16.02 -23.74
C LYS A 30 29.02 14.97 -22.84
N ILE A 31 29.44 15.35 -21.63
CA ILE A 31 30.12 14.44 -20.68
C ILE A 31 29.20 13.31 -20.23
N VAL A 32 27.93 13.62 -19.95
CA VAL A 32 26.95 12.66 -19.41
C VAL A 32 26.28 11.84 -20.50
N GLY A 33 26.39 12.24 -21.77
CA GLY A 33 25.72 11.56 -22.89
C GLY A 33 24.20 11.73 -22.86
N ARG A 34 23.72 12.90 -22.44
CA ARG A 34 22.29 13.24 -22.35
C ARG A 34 21.99 14.54 -23.09
N SER A 35 20.73 14.76 -23.46
CA SER A 35 20.35 15.99 -24.15
C SER A 35 20.54 17.22 -23.26
N HIS A 36 20.84 18.36 -23.88
CA HIS A 36 20.93 19.65 -23.18
C HIS A 36 19.66 19.97 -22.37
N THR A 37 18.49 19.73 -22.97
CA THR A 37 17.19 19.95 -22.31
C THR A 37 16.99 19.06 -21.09
N CYS A 38 17.55 17.85 -21.09
CA CYS A 38 17.51 16.95 -19.95
C CYS A 38 18.35 17.48 -18.78
N VAL A 39 19.58 17.89 -19.06
CA VAL A 39 20.48 18.51 -18.07
C VAL A 39 19.85 19.77 -17.48
N GLN A 40 19.30 20.63 -18.33
CA GLN A 40 18.59 21.85 -17.92
C GLN A 40 17.42 21.53 -16.97
N LYS A 41 16.60 20.51 -17.28
CA LYS A 41 15.48 20.08 -16.43
C LYS A 41 15.94 19.51 -15.08
N ILE A 42 17.03 18.74 -15.06
CA ILE A 42 17.58 18.19 -13.82
C ILE A 42 18.05 19.32 -12.90
N ILE A 43 18.83 20.26 -13.44
CA ILE A 43 19.37 21.40 -12.66
C ILE A 43 18.26 22.36 -12.26
N GLY A 44 17.29 22.61 -13.15
CA GLY A 44 16.11 23.43 -12.85
C GLY A 44 15.32 22.88 -11.67
N LYS A 45 15.01 21.57 -11.66
CA LYS A 45 14.34 20.90 -10.54
C LYS A 45 15.16 20.97 -9.25
N PHE A 46 16.48 20.78 -9.34
CA PHE A 46 17.33 20.90 -8.15
C PHE A 46 17.33 22.32 -7.57
N LYS A 47 17.25 23.36 -8.41
CA LYS A 47 17.15 24.75 -7.96
C LYS A 47 15.80 25.08 -7.33
N SER A 48 14.70 24.51 -7.83
CA SER A 48 13.36 24.77 -7.31
C SER A 48 13.05 23.94 -6.07
N ASP A 49 13.26 22.62 -6.15
CA ASP A 49 12.76 21.65 -5.18
C ASP A 49 13.86 21.23 -4.19
N GLY A 50 15.13 21.48 -4.52
CA GLY A 50 16.29 21.01 -3.73
C GLY A 50 16.54 19.49 -3.82
N LEU A 51 15.64 18.75 -4.47
CA LEU A 51 15.69 17.30 -4.55
C LEU A 51 16.53 16.82 -5.73
N ILE A 52 17.35 15.79 -5.46
CA ILE A 52 18.09 15.08 -6.50
C ILE A 52 17.20 14.06 -7.18
N GLU A 53 16.36 13.38 -6.41
CA GLU A 53 15.46 12.34 -6.89
C GLU A 53 14.23 12.96 -7.58
N ASN A 54 13.58 12.18 -8.43
CA ASN A 54 12.26 12.58 -8.92
C ASN A 54 11.24 12.32 -7.82
N GLU A 55 10.33 13.27 -7.61
CA GLU A 55 9.18 13.01 -6.75
C GLU A 55 8.33 11.88 -7.31
N SER A 56 7.88 11.01 -6.41
CA SER A 56 6.87 10.03 -6.74
C SER A 56 5.60 10.75 -7.21
N GLY A 57 5.01 10.27 -8.31
CA GLY A 57 3.72 10.79 -8.74
C GLY A 57 2.64 10.59 -7.68
N ARG A 58 1.64 11.47 -7.65
CA ARG A 58 0.49 11.40 -6.72
C ARG A 58 -0.34 10.11 -6.85
N GLY A 59 -0.17 9.36 -7.95
CA GLY A 59 -0.94 8.16 -8.23
C GLY A 59 -2.43 8.43 -8.54
N ARG A 60 -3.20 7.35 -8.67
CA ARG A 60 -4.65 7.41 -8.90
C ARG A 60 -5.36 7.68 -7.58
N LYS A 61 -6.27 8.65 -7.56
CA LYS A 61 -7.13 8.92 -6.40
C LYS A 61 -8.00 7.70 -6.08
N CYS A 62 -8.12 7.36 -4.80
CA CYS A 62 -9.01 6.30 -4.34
C CYS A 62 -10.48 6.70 -4.55
N ILE A 63 -11.34 5.72 -4.83
CA ILE A 63 -12.80 5.92 -4.95
C ILE A 63 -13.41 6.24 -3.58
N LEU A 64 -12.88 5.63 -2.51
CA LEU A 64 -13.37 5.80 -1.16
C LEU A 64 -12.67 6.97 -0.46
N SER A 65 -13.46 7.87 0.11
CA SER A 65 -12.97 8.88 1.05
C SER A 65 -12.63 8.25 2.41
N ASP A 66 -11.84 8.94 3.22
CA ASP A 66 -11.45 8.43 4.55
C ASP A 66 -12.64 8.32 5.51
N PHE A 67 -13.66 9.15 5.32
CA PHE A 67 -14.95 9.03 6.00
C PHE A 67 -15.64 7.69 5.66
N ALA A 68 -15.72 7.35 4.37
CA ALA A 68 -16.35 6.11 3.94
C ALA A 68 -15.60 4.87 4.46
N LYS A 69 -14.26 4.88 4.40
CA LYS A 69 -13.43 3.83 4.99
C LYS A 69 -13.71 3.67 6.48
N SER A 70 -13.74 4.78 7.22
CA SER A 70 -14.01 4.78 8.65
C SER A 70 -15.39 4.22 8.98
N LYS A 71 -16.40 4.50 8.14
CA LYS A 71 -17.75 3.96 8.32
C LYS A 71 -17.80 2.44 8.12
N ILE A 72 -17.18 1.93 7.06
CA ILE A 72 -17.03 0.49 6.82
C ILE A 72 -16.40 -0.20 8.04
N LEU A 73 -15.31 0.35 8.56
CA LEU A 73 -14.60 -0.23 9.70
C LEU A 73 -15.42 -0.17 11.00
N LYS A 74 -16.24 0.87 11.19
CA LYS A 74 -17.17 0.96 12.32
C LYS A 74 -18.26 -0.10 12.23
N GLU A 75 -18.85 -0.30 11.05
CA GLU A 75 -19.88 -1.32 10.84
C GLU A 75 -19.35 -2.72 11.14
N ILE A 76 -18.12 -3.03 10.72
CA ILE A 76 -17.46 -4.32 11.01
C ILE A 76 -17.13 -4.48 12.49
N LYS A 77 -16.79 -3.38 13.17
CA LYS A 77 -16.52 -3.41 14.61
C LYS A 77 -17.80 -3.69 15.41
N ILE A 78 -18.96 -3.22 14.93
CA ILE A 78 -20.26 -3.48 15.54
C ILE A 78 -20.70 -4.92 15.25
N ASP A 79 -20.66 -5.33 13.99
CA ASP A 79 -20.97 -6.70 13.58
C ASP A 79 -19.90 -7.24 12.61
N ALA A 80 -19.08 -8.15 13.13
CA ALA A 80 -17.98 -8.74 12.37
C ALA A 80 -18.43 -9.73 11.29
N LYS A 81 -19.71 -10.15 11.28
CA LYS A 81 -20.25 -11.13 10.34
C LYS A 81 -21.03 -10.51 9.18
N VAL A 82 -21.08 -9.17 9.10
CA VAL A 82 -21.80 -8.50 8.00
C VAL A 82 -21.21 -8.91 6.65
N SER A 83 -22.10 -9.28 5.72
CA SER A 83 -21.71 -9.57 4.35
C SER A 83 -21.10 -8.35 3.67
N VAL A 84 -19.92 -8.54 3.08
CA VAL A 84 -19.21 -7.47 2.37
C VAL A 84 -20.01 -6.90 1.20
N VAL A 85 -20.84 -7.72 0.55
CA VAL A 85 -21.71 -7.27 -0.54
C VAL A 85 -22.75 -6.27 -0.03
N LYS A 86 -23.28 -6.50 1.17
CA LYS A 86 -24.24 -5.60 1.83
C LYS A 86 -23.55 -4.28 2.20
N LEU A 87 -22.36 -4.33 2.80
CA LEU A 87 -21.56 -3.15 3.11
C LEU A 87 -21.24 -2.33 1.85
N ALA A 88 -20.91 -3.00 0.74
CA ALA A 88 -20.63 -2.32 -0.52
C ALA A 88 -21.87 -1.58 -1.05
N ALA A 89 -23.06 -2.18 -0.98
CA ALA A 89 -24.31 -1.55 -1.38
C ALA A 89 -24.68 -0.36 -0.48
N GLU A 90 -24.48 -0.47 0.84
CA GLU A 90 -24.67 0.62 1.80
C GLU A 90 -23.70 1.77 1.55
N THR A 91 -22.41 1.44 1.41
CA THR A 91 -21.34 2.41 1.10
C THR A 91 -21.61 3.12 -0.22
N SER A 92 -22.07 2.40 -1.24
CA SER A 92 -22.39 2.98 -2.55
C SER A 92 -23.50 4.02 -2.46
N ARG A 93 -24.55 3.73 -1.67
CA ARG A 93 -25.66 4.66 -1.42
C ARG A 93 -25.20 5.93 -0.72
N ILE A 94 -24.25 5.83 0.21
CA ILE A 94 -23.73 6.98 0.97
C ILE A 94 -22.82 7.86 0.12
N ILE A 95 -21.95 7.25 -0.69
CA ILE A 95 -20.98 7.97 -1.52
C ILE A 95 -21.62 8.52 -2.79
N GLY A 96 -22.76 7.95 -3.22
CA GLY A 96 -23.37 8.25 -4.51
C GLY A 96 -22.55 7.73 -5.70
N ARG A 97 -21.71 6.70 -5.47
CA ARG A 97 -20.89 6.04 -6.51
C ARG A 97 -20.94 4.54 -6.33
N SER A 98 -20.83 3.80 -7.43
CA SER A 98 -20.74 2.34 -7.39
C SER A 98 -19.42 1.90 -6.73
N VAL A 99 -19.54 1.10 -5.67
CA VAL A 99 -18.42 0.48 -4.96
C VAL A 99 -18.54 -1.04 -5.12
N ILE A 100 -17.48 -1.66 -5.62
CA ILE A 100 -17.41 -3.12 -5.77
C ILE A 100 -17.03 -3.74 -4.42
N ALA A 101 -17.55 -4.93 -4.13
CA ALA A 101 -17.25 -5.67 -2.90
C ALA A 101 -15.75 -5.85 -2.64
N GLU A 102 -14.95 -6.05 -3.70
CA GLU A 102 -13.48 -6.14 -3.60
C GLU A 102 -12.85 -4.89 -2.99
N THR A 103 -13.35 -3.70 -3.36
CA THR A 103 -12.84 -2.44 -2.82
C THR A 103 -13.05 -2.39 -1.31
N VAL A 104 -14.21 -2.85 -0.83
CA VAL A 104 -14.49 -2.95 0.60
C VAL A 104 -13.57 -3.98 1.25
N ARG A 105 -13.37 -5.18 0.66
CA ARG A 105 -12.43 -6.18 1.21
C ARG A 105 -11.01 -5.62 1.35
N ASN A 106 -10.52 -4.90 0.36
CA ASN A 106 -9.20 -4.29 0.40
C ASN A 106 -9.06 -3.31 1.58
N VAL A 107 -10.10 -2.50 1.88
CA VAL A 107 -10.10 -1.62 3.05
C VAL A 107 -10.00 -2.43 4.35
N ILE A 108 -10.79 -3.51 4.45
CA ILE A 108 -10.82 -4.39 5.63
C ILE A 108 -9.44 -5.03 5.87
N THR A 109 -8.84 -5.59 4.81
CA THR A 109 -7.53 -6.23 4.89
C THR A 109 -6.40 -5.24 5.16
N GLN A 110 -6.47 -4.03 4.56
CA GLN A 110 -5.49 -2.97 4.80
C GLN A 110 -5.57 -2.44 6.24
N ALA A 111 -6.76 -2.46 6.86
CA ALA A 111 -6.96 -2.17 8.27
C ALA A 111 -6.54 -3.32 9.20
N GLY A 112 -6.06 -4.45 8.66
CA GLY A 112 -5.51 -5.57 9.41
C GLY A 112 -6.53 -6.62 9.87
N TYR A 113 -7.81 -6.45 9.53
CA TYR A 113 -8.83 -7.45 9.84
C TYR A 113 -8.66 -8.68 8.96
N LYS A 114 -8.79 -9.86 9.57
CA LYS A 114 -8.69 -11.15 8.90
C LYS A 114 -9.95 -11.95 9.16
N SER A 115 -10.52 -12.51 8.10
CA SER A 115 -11.50 -13.58 8.27
C SER A 115 -10.77 -14.83 8.79
N ARG A 116 -11.33 -15.45 9.82
CA ARG A 116 -10.86 -16.75 10.32
C ARG A 116 -12.09 -17.60 10.60
N ASP A 117 -12.06 -18.82 10.08
CA ASP A 117 -13.01 -19.83 10.50
C ASP A 117 -12.50 -20.49 11.77
N ALA A 118 -13.40 -20.66 12.74
CA ALA A 118 -13.08 -21.41 13.94
C ALA A 118 -12.73 -22.85 13.56
N ARG A 119 -11.51 -23.28 13.89
CA ARG A 119 -11.08 -24.65 13.65
C ARG A 119 -11.93 -25.57 14.51
N LYS A 120 -12.58 -26.57 13.90
CA LYS A 120 -13.24 -27.65 14.64
C LYS A 120 -12.19 -28.30 15.54
N LYS A 121 -12.54 -28.53 16.81
CA LYS A 121 -11.68 -29.30 17.71
C LYS A 121 -11.42 -30.67 17.06
N PRO A 122 -10.17 -31.19 17.09
CA PRO A 122 -9.92 -32.53 16.59
C PRO A 122 -10.80 -33.52 17.35
N PHE A 123 -11.33 -34.51 16.64
CA PHE A 123 -12.11 -35.57 17.26
C PHE A 123 -11.22 -36.34 18.24
N ILE A 124 -11.62 -36.39 19.51
CA ILE A 124 -10.94 -37.18 20.54
C ILE A 124 -11.71 -38.48 20.68
N ASN A 125 -11.04 -39.61 20.42
CA ASN A 125 -11.60 -40.94 20.66
C ASN A 125 -12.02 -41.09 22.15
N LEU A 126 -13.09 -41.82 22.41
CA LEU A 126 -13.61 -42.17 23.74
C LEU A 126 -12.52 -42.63 24.72
N GLN A 127 -11.57 -43.46 24.27
CA GLN A 127 -10.45 -43.91 25.11
C GLN A 127 -9.59 -42.74 25.61
N ASN A 128 -9.28 -41.79 24.74
CA ASN A 128 -8.48 -40.62 25.08
C ASN A 128 -9.26 -39.60 25.92
N GLN A 129 -10.58 -39.52 25.75
CA GLN A 129 -11.44 -38.73 26.67
C GLN A 129 -11.37 -39.28 28.09
N LYS A 130 -11.53 -40.60 28.27
CA LYS A 130 -11.44 -41.25 29.59
C LYS A 130 -10.11 -40.99 30.27
N LYS A 131 -8.99 -41.24 29.57
CA LYS A 131 -7.63 -40.99 30.09
C LYS A 131 -7.43 -39.54 30.53
N ARG A 132 -7.91 -38.57 29.74
CA ARG A 132 -7.81 -37.14 30.08
C ARG A 132 -8.64 -36.78 31.32
N LEU A 133 -9.82 -37.39 31.46
CA LEU A 133 -10.70 -37.15 32.61
C LEU A 133 -10.13 -37.76 33.89
N GLU A 134 -9.56 -38.96 33.82
CA GLU A 134 -8.84 -39.60 34.94
C GLU A 134 -7.64 -38.75 35.37
N PHE A 135 -6.81 -38.32 34.42
CA PHE A 135 -5.68 -37.43 34.71
C PHE A 135 -6.12 -36.13 35.41
N ALA A 136 -7.19 -35.48 34.93
CA ALA A 136 -7.70 -34.27 35.53
C ALA A 136 -8.19 -34.48 36.97
N LYS A 137 -8.81 -35.63 37.28
CA LYS A 137 -9.24 -35.99 38.64
C LYS A 137 -8.07 -36.27 39.58
N ILE A 138 -7.01 -36.91 39.08
CA ILE A 138 -5.83 -37.27 39.87
C ILE A 138 -5.00 -36.02 40.26
N HIS A 139 -5.01 -35.00 39.41
CA HIS A 139 -4.21 -33.78 39.59
C HIS A 139 -5.05 -32.53 39.90
N GLN A 140 -6.25 -32.71 40.44
CA GLN A 140 -7.03 -31.61 41.03
C GLN A 140 -6.42 -31.24 42.39
N LEU A 141 -5.96 -29.98 42.53
CA LEU A 141 -5.63 -29.36 43.81
C LEU A 141 -6.91 -29.19 44.65
#